data_AF-A0A1I7XQC2-F1
#
_entry.id   AF-A0A1I7XQC2-F1
#
_cell.length_a   1.000
_cell.length_b   1.000
_cell.length_c   1.000
_cell.angle_alpha   90.00
_cell.angle_beta   90.00
_cell.angle_gamma   90.00
#
_symmetry.space_group_name_H-M   'P 1'
#
loop_
_entity.id
_entity.type
_entity.pdbx_description
1 polymer ?
#
loop_
_entity_poly.entity_id
_entity_poly.type
_entity_poly.pdbx_seq_one_letter_code
_entity_poly.pdbx_strand_id
1 'polypeptide(L)'
;MSDGMAQASVLSKAVIREGFPDMVLHQATHLDINEDVVRDAIHHGERYDPTLVKLPRRFDPVLFWVKHIRVHGTPVIKRKCDRDEPISATMSSGPLFETNPFVLRFQPHLTLQCTTEMSPWAGKDDVLDTSNEQIANIAPLSPLIDLTFDHIYNDVAHVPRPNAALSLHTLLWTREQDQKYPWTIWEAGSCGISIKYT
;
A
#
# COMPACT_ATOMS: atom_id res chain seq x y z
N MET A 1 -14.13 5.03 -3.07
CA MET A 1 -14.37 3.70 -3.68
C MET A 1 -15.52 3.10 -2.92
N SER A 2 -16.72 3.32 -3.42
CA SER A 2 -17.98 3.12 -2.71
C SER A 2 -18.18 1.67 -2.29
N ASP A 3 -17.66 0.72 -3.07
CA ASP A 3 -17.76 -0.72 -2.80
C ASP A 3 -16.41 -1.35 -2.37
N GLY A 4 -15.43 -0.49 -2.01
CA GLY A 4 -14.17 -0.87 -1.39
C GLY A 4 -13.40 -1.96 -2.17
N MET A 5 -13.06 -3.04 -1.47
CA MET A 5 -12.16 -4.09 -1.98
C MET A 5 -12.74 -4.81 -3.21
N ALA A 6 -14.06 -5.01 -3.27
CA ALA A 6 -14.72 -5.66 -4.41
C ALA A 6 -14.52 -4.85 -5.69
N GLN A 7 -14.70 -3.53 -5.61
CA GLN A 7 -14.44 -2.63 -6.73
C GLN A 7 -12.95 -2.65 -7.14
N ALA A 8 -12.00 -2.65 -6.20
CA ALA A 8 -10.57 -2.73 -6.52
C ALA A 8 -10.19 -4.05 -7.21
N SER A 9 -10.75 -5.17 -6.75
CA SER A 9 -10.57 -6.49 -7.37
C SER A 9 -11.05 -6.53 -8.82
N VAL A 10 -12.18 -5.88 -9.12
CA VAL A 10 -12.68 -5.74 -10.50
C VAL A 10 -11.74 -4.90 -11.35
N LEU A 11 -11.28 -3.76 -10.83
CA LEU A 11 -10.37 -2.86 -11.55
C LEU A 11 -9.00 -3.50 -11.85
N SER A 12 -8.46 -4.27 -10.90
CA SER A 12 -7.14 -4.91 -11.03
C SER A 12 -7.18 -6.34 -11.56
N LYS A 13 -8.37 -6.88 -11.83
CA LYS A 13 -8.58 -8.29 -12.21
C LYS A 13 -7.91 -9.28 -11.25
N ALA A 14 -7.97 -8.99 -9.94
CA ALA A 14 -7.31 -9.77 -8.90
C ALA A 14 -8.30 -10.57 -8.07
N VAL A 15 -7.93 -11.78 -7.66
CA VAL A 15 -8.70 -12.59 -6.71
C VAL A 15 -8.32 -12.23 -5.29
N ILE A 16 -9.30 -11.92 -4.45
CA ILE A 16 -9.09 -11.63 -3.03
C ILE A 16 -9.07 -12.95 -2.25
N ARG A 17 -8.06 -13.11 -1.38
CA ARG A 17 -7.96 -14.21 -0.41
C ARG A 17 -7.99 -13.64 1.00
N GLU A 18 -8.58 -14.39 1.93
CA GLU A 18 -8.55 -14.05 3.34
C GLU A 18 -7.27 -14.57 4.00
N GLY A 19 -6.63 -13.74 4.83
CA GLY A 19 -5.42 -14.10 5.56
C GLY A 19 -4.10 -13.82 4.82
N PHE A 20 -2.99 -14.18 5.47
CA PHE A 20 -1.65 -14.12 4.90
C PHE A 20 -1.18 -15.51 4.44
N PRO A 21 -0.28 -15.60 3.46
CA PRO A 21 0.33 -16.88 3.08
C PRO A 21 1.03 -17.54 4.26
N ASP A 22 0.98 -18.88 4.34
CA ASP A 22 1.55 -19.65 5.45
C ASP A 22 3.04 -19.37 5.68
N MET A 23 3.79 -19.16 4.60
CA MET A 23 5.22 -18.80 4.69
C MET A 23 5.45 -17.51 5.49
N VAL A 24 4.56 -16.53 5.34
CA VAL A 24 4.64 -15.24 6.07
C VAL A 24 4.26 -15.44 7.52
N LEU A 25 3.19 -16.20 7.79
CA LEU A 25 2.75 -16.52 9.14
C LEU A 25 3.82 -17.28 9.93
N HIS A 26 4.48 -18.26 9.31
CA HIS A 26 5.58 -19.00 9.92
C HIS A 26 6.80 -18.11 10.22
N GLN A 27 7.08 -17.09 9.41
CA GLN A 27 8.15 -16.14 9.73
C GLN A 27 7.75 -15.19 10.86
N ALA A 28 6.48 -14.79 10.92
CA ALA A 28 5.97 -13.89 11.94
C ALA A 28 6.02 -14.49 13.35
N THR A 29 5.80 -15.80 13.50
CA THR A 29 5.86 -16.49 14.81
C THR A 29 7.26 -16.53 15.42
N HIS A 30 8.30 -16.35 14.62
CA HIS A 30 9.70 -16.34 15.08
C HIS A 30 10.21 -14.94 15.45
N LEU A 31 9.39 -13.89 15.28
CA LEU A 31 9.77 -12.54 15.65
C LEU A 31 9.56 -12.34 17.14
N ASP A 32 10.67 -12.20 17.88
CA ASP A 32 10.65 -11.75 19.26
C ASP A 32 10.44 -10.23 19.29
N ILE A 33 9.19 -9.82 19.50
CA ILE A 33 8.80 -8.41 19.57
C ILE A 33 8.78 -7.99 21.03
N ASN A 34 9.68 -7.09 21.41
CA ASN A 34 9.69 -6.53 22.75
C ASN A 34 8.46 -5.62 22.95
N GLU A 35 7.48 -6.10 23.72
CA GLU A 35 6.24 -5.39 23.99
C GLU A 35 6.44 -4.03 24.67
N ASP A 36 7.46 -3.90 25.53
CA ASP A 36 7.73 -2.64 26.22
C ASP A 36 8.21 -1.56 25.25
N VAL A 37 9.00 -1.94 24.24
CA VAL A 37 9.43 -1.02 23.17
C VAL A 37 8.25 -0.59 22.32
N VAL A 38 7.34 -1.52 22.00
CA VAL A 38 6.11 -1.19 21.26
C VAL A 38 5.23 -0.24 22.08
N ARG A 39 5.04 -0.52 23.37
CA ARG A 39 4.25 0.32 24.28
C ARG A 39 4.84 1.72 24.41
N ASP A 40 6.15 1.84 24.56
CA ASP A 40 6.84 3.14 24.62
C ASP A 40 6.71 3.92 23.30
N ALA A 41 6.79 3.24 22.15
CA ALA A 41 6.58 3.87 20.85
C ALA A 41 5.15 4.41 20.69
N ILE A 42 4.14 3.65 21.13
CA ILE A 42 2.74 4.09 21.13
C ILE A 42 2.56 5.31 22.05
N HIS A 43 3.08 5.24 23.28
CA HIS A 43 2.98 6.37 24.21
C HIS A 43 3.71 7.62 23.72
N HIS A 44 4.83 7.47 23.01
CA HIS A 44 5.50 8.59 22.37
C HIS A 44 4.65 9.27 21.30
N GLY A 45 3.95 8.50 20.47
CA GLY A 45 3.08 9.05 19.43
C GLY A 45 1.79 9.70 19.97
N GLU A 46 1.21 9.15 21.04
CA GLU A 46 -0.12 9.57 21.52
C GLU A 46 -0.11 10.49 22.73
N ARG A 47 0.88 10.36 23.63
CA ARG A 47 0.83 10.99 24.96
C ARG A 47 2.02 11.88 25.25
N TYR A 48 3.21 11.50 24.78
CA TYR A 48 4.43 12.24 25.05
C TYR A 48 4.81 13.21 23.93
N ASP A 49 4.04 13.27 22.85
CA ASP A 49 4.24 14.25 21.79
C ASP A 49 3.86 15.66 22.28
N PRO A 50 4.85 16.57 22.50
CA PRO A 50 4.59 17.91 22.99
C PRO A 50 3.83 18.78 21.97
N THR A 51 3.71 18.34 20.71
CA THR A 51 2.95 19.05 19.66
C THR A 51 1.44 18.81 19.73
N LEU A 52 0.99 17.81 20.52
CA LEU A 52 -0.43 17.60 20.82
C LEU A 52 -1.01 18.72 21.72
N VAL A 53 -0.14 19.51 22.37
CA VAL A 53 -0.50 20.82 22.93
C VAL A 53 -0.39 21.86 21.81
N LYS A 54 -1.55 22.27 21.28
CA LYS A 54 -1.77 23.19 20.13
C LYS A 54 -0.67 24.26 19.93
N LEU A 55 0.22 24.03 18.96
CA LEU A 55 0.90 25.08 18.20
C LEU A 55 0.17 25.30 16.85
N PRO A 56 0.21 26.50 16.25
CA PRO A 56 -0.53 26.81 15.03
C PRO A 56 -0.16 25.85 13.88
N ARG A 57 -1.22 25.30 13.27
CA ARG A 57 -1.27 24.07 12.46
C ARG A 57 -0.29 24.03 11.28
N ARG A 58 0.60 23.04 11.32
CA ARG A 58 1.07 22.29 10.14
C ARG A 58 0.94 20.81 10.51
N PHE A 59 -0.05 20.12 9.95
CA PHE A 59 -0.34 18.73 10.24
C PHE A 59 0.65 17.85 9.48
N ASP A 60 1.60 17.26 10.19
CA ASP A 60 2.42 16.15 9.72
C ASP A 60 1.82 14.84 10.26
N PRO A 61 1.67 13.77 9.46
CA PRO A 61 1.20 12.49 9.96
C PRO A 61 2.25 11.88 10.91
N VAL A 62 2.09 12.14 12.21
CA VAL A 62 2.97 11.72 13.32
C VAL A 62 3.13 10.19 13.45
N LEU A 63 2.27 9.40 12.80
CA LEU A 63 2.25 7.93 12.85
C LEU A 63 3.55 7.22 12.38
N PHE A 64 4.51 7.92 11.76
CA PHE A 64 5.81 7.33 11.36
C PHE A 64 7.00 7.70 12.22
N TRP A 65 6.78 8.32 13.38
CA TRP A 65 7.83 8.45 14.39
C TRP A 65 8.01 7.16 15.20
N VAL A 66 7.73 6.00 14.61
CA VAL A 66 8.38 4.76 15.05
C VAL A 66 9.87 5.02 14.87
N LYS A 67 10.58 5.27 15.96
CA LYS A 67 12.02 5.01 16.02
C LYS A 67 12.16 3.53 15.67
N HIS A 68 12.32 3.23 14.38
CA HIS A 68 12.95 1.98 13.97
C HIS A 68 14.18 1.86 14.85
N ILE A 69 14.37 0.70 15.48
CA ILE A 69 15.48 0.46 16.39
C ILE A 69 16.75 0.92 15.66
N ARG A 70 17.23 2.13 15.98
CA ARG A 70 18.59 2.52 15.67
C ARG A 70 19.40 1.81 16.71
N VAL A 71 19.66 0.53 16.43
CA VAL A 71 20.71 -0.19 17.14
C VAL A 71 21.96 0.63 16.89
N HIS A 72 22.49 1.27 17.94
CA HIS A 72 23.81 1.88 17.88
C HIS A 72 24.79 0.75 17.54
N GLY A 73 25.27 0.76 16.30
CA GLY A 73 25.83 -0.41 15.63
C GLY A 73 24.97 -0.77 14.43
N THR A 74 25.12 -0.01 13.35
CA THR A 74 24.44 -0.17 12.05
C THR A 74 24.18 -1.65 11.71
N PRO A 75 22.93 -2.16 11.72
CA PRO A 75 22.60 -3.17 10.75
C PRO A 75 22.55 -2.40 9.44
N VAL A 76 23.53 -2.63 8.56
CA VAL A 76 23.49 -2.19 7.18
C VAL A 76 22.21 -2.78 6.59
N ILE A 77 21.12 -2.03 6.61
CA ILE A 77 19.88 -2.42 5.96
C ILE A 77 20.25 -2.45 4.48
N LYS A 78 20.37 -3.65 3.90
CA LYS A 78 20.58 -3.85 2.45
C LYS A 78 19.41 -3.33 1.60
N ARG A 79 18.42 -2.68 2.23
CA ARG A 79 17.19 -2.19 1.64
C ARG A 79 17.21 -0.67 1.65
N LYS A 80 16.96 -0.09 0.48
CA LYS A 80 16.87 1.35 0.30
C LYS A 80 15.47 1.79 0.76
N CYS A 81 15.42 2.93 1.43
CA CYS A 81 14.18 3.50 1.94
C CYS A 81 14.03 4.90 1.35
N ASP A 82 12.90 5.14 0.71
CA ASP A 82 12.48 6.42 0.18
C ASP A 82 11.26 6.92 0.96
N ARG A 83 11.19 8.23 1.20
CA ARG A 83 10.15 8.89 1.98
C ARG A 83 9.36 9.82 1.09
N ASP A 84 8.04 9.72 1.15
CA ASP A 84 7.12 10.61 0.44
C ASP A 84 7.38 10.72 -1.07
N GLU A 85 8.02 9.72 -1.67
CA GLU A 85 8.31 9.69 -3.10
C GLU A 85 7.08 9.17 -3.87
N PRO A 86 6.64 9.86 -4.93
CA PRO A 86 5.44 9.47 -5.66
C PRO A 86 5.66 8.19 -6.48
N ILE A 87 4.59 7.42 -6.61
CA ILE A 87 4.49 6.24 -7.47
C ILE A 87 3.30 6.47 -8.41
N SER A 88 3.51 6.25 -9.71
CA SER A 88 2.44 6.26 -10.69
C SER A 88 2.58 5.14 -11.69
N ALA A 89 1.44 4.64 -12.14
CA ALA A 89 1.36 3.59 -13.12
C ALA A 89 0.12 3.82 -14.01
N THR A 90 0.23 3.38 -15.25
CA THR A 90 -0.82 3.53 -16.26
C THR A 90 -1.11 2.16 -16.84
N MET A 91 -2.37 1.77 -16.86
CA MET A 91 -2.85 0.51 -17.43
C MET A 91 -3.84 0.79 -18.55
N SER A 92 -3.49 0.36 -19.76
CA SER A 92 -4.34 0.46 -20.96
C SER A 92 -4.89 -0.90 -21.39
N SER A 93 -4.72 -1.94 -20.58
CA SER A 93 -5.15 -3.31 -20.88
C SER A 93 -6.37 -3.72 -20.07
N GLY A 94 -7.37 -4.28 -20.74
CA GLY A 94 -8.56 -4.85 -20.11
C GLY A 94 -9.87 -4.25 -20.67
N PRO A 95 -11.00 -4.96 -20.51
CA PRO A 95 -12.27 -4.59 -21.16
C PRO A 95 -12.82 -3.23 -20.70
N LEU A 96 -12.40 -2.74 -19.53
CA LEU A 96 -12.83 -1.46 -18.98
C LEU A 96 -11.98 -0.27 -19.46
N PHE A 97 -10.78 -0.51 -20.00
CA PHE A 97 -9.77 0.53 -20.24
C PHE A 97 -9.21 0.55 -21.67
N GLU A 98 -9.90 -0.10 -22.62
CA GLU A 98 -9.48 -0.12 -24.04
C GLU A 98 -9.50 1.27 -24.67
N THR A 99 -10.47 2.09 -24.30
CA THR A 99 -10.66 3.45 -24.85
C THR A 99 -10.04 4.54 -23.97
N ASN A 100 -10.05 4.34 -22.65
CA ASN A 100 -9.51 5.28 -21.68
C ASN A 100 -8.58 4.54 -20.71
N PRO A 101 -7.28 4.87 -20.66
CA PRO A 101 -6.36 4.19 -19.76
C PRO A 101 -6.67 4.52 -18.30
N PHE A 102 -6.46 3.54 -17.43
CA PHE A 102 -6.50 3.72 -15.99
C PHE A 102 -5.17 4.26 -15.50
N VAL A 103 -5.18 5.42 -14.83
CA VAL A 103 -3.98 6.03 -14.26
C VAL A 103 -4.07 5.98 -12.74
N LEU A 104 -3.14 5.28 -12.10
CA LEU A 104 -2.98 5.30 -10.66
C LEU A 104 -1.86 6.27 -10.28
N ARG A 105 -2.13 7.11 -9.28
CA ARG A 105 -1.14 8.00 -8.67
C ARG A 105 -1.24 7.90 -7.17
N PHE A 106 -0.11 7.74 -6.53
CA PHE A 106 -0.03 7.50 -5.11
C PHE A 106 1.28 8.04 -4.54
N GLN A 107 1.26 8.49 -3.28
CA GLN A 107 2.44 8.98 -2.59
C GLN A 107 2.53 8.27 -1.22
N PRO A 108 3.23 7.13 -1.13
CA PRO A 108 3.47 6.45 0.14
C PRO A 108 4.37 7.26 1.06
N HIS A 109 4.15 7.15 2.36
CA HIS A 109 5.04 7.76 3.35
C HIS A 109 6.40 7.07 3.39
N LEU A 110 6.44 5.74 3.22
CA LEU A 110 7.69 4.99 3.11
C LEU A 110 7.61 3.94 2.00
N THR A 111 8.63 3.95 1.15
CA THR A 111 8.87 2.93 0.13
C THR A 111 10.15 2.18 0.46
N LEU A 112 10.05 0.86 0.66
CA LEU A 112 11.19 -0.03 0.86
C LEU A 112 11.50 -0.78 -0.43
N GLN A 113 12.75 -0.64 -0.89
CA GLN A 113 13.27 -1.28 -2.09
C GLN A 113 14.45 -2.20 -1.75
N CYS A 114 14.56 -3.31 -2.47
CA CYS A 114 15.60 -4.32 -2.30
C CYS A 114 16.37 -4.53 -3.61
N THR A 115 17.60 -5.04 -3.53
CA THR A 115 18.36 -5.46 -4.73
C THR A 115 17.97 -6.85 -5.21
N THR A 116 17.17 -7.58 -4.43
CA THR A 116 16.72 -8.94 -4.71
C THR A 116 15.20 -8.95 -4.84
N GLU A 117 14.72 -9.55 -5.92
CA GLU A 117 13.30 -9.76 -6.15
C GLU A 117 12.67 -10.63 -5.05
N MET A 118 11.40 -10.39 -4.75
CA MET A 118 10.67 -11.21 -3.80
C MET A 118 10.29 -12.54 -4.46
N SER A 119 10.43 -13.63 -3.71
CA SER A 119 9.95 -14.93 -4.15
C SER A 119 8.42 -14.91 -4.27
N PRO A 120 7.84 -15.42 -5.36
CA PRO A 120 6.40 -15.58 -5.50
C PRO A 120 5.81 -16.39 -4.33
N TRP A 121 4.63 -15.98 -3.85
CA TRP A 121 3.94 -16.69 -2.77
C TRP A 121 3.09 -17.87 -3.25
N ALA A 122 2.67 -17.84 -4.51
CA ALA A 122 1.84 -18.87 -5.14
C ALA A 122 2.64 -19.58 -6.23
N GLY A 123 2.40 -20.89 -6.38
CA GLY A 123 2.96 -21.70 -7.47
C GLY A 123 2.28 -21.39 -8.80
N LYS A 124 2.84 -21.94 -9.89
CA LYS A 124 2.22 -21.78 -11.23
C LYS A 124 0.85 -22.42 -11.31
N ASP A 125 0.67 -23.58 -10.68
CA ASP A 125 -0.59 -24.32 -10.71
C ASP A 125 -1.69 -23.55 -9.96
N ASP A 126 -1.37 -23.00 -8.78
CA ASP A 126 -2.28 -22.13 -8.03
C ASP A 126 -2.76 -20.93 -8.85
N VAL A 127 -1.85 -20.31 -9.63
CA VAL A 127 -2.19 -19.18 -10.51
C VAL A 127 -3.08 -19.62 -11.67
N LEU A 128 -2.86 -20.80 -12.24
CA LEU A 128 -3.70 -21.33 -13.32
C LEU A 128 -5.11 -21.64 -12.81
N ASP A 129 -5.22 -22.17 -11.60
CA ASP A 129 -6.51 -22.48 -10.96
C ASP A 129 -7.37 -21.23 -10.77
N THR A 130 -6.76 -20.05 -10.55
CA THR A 130 -7.50 -18.77 -10.44
C THR A 130 -8.28 -18.40 -11.70
N SER A 131 -7.97 -18.99 -12.86
CA SER A 131 -8.73 -18.78 -14.10
C SER A 131 -10.17 -19.30 -14.03
N ASN A 132 -10.43 -20.27 -13.14
CA ASN A 132 -11.76 -20.83 -12.91
C ASN A 132 -12.57 -20.02 -11.90
N GLU A 133 -11.94 -19.06 -11.22
CA GLU A 133 -12.57 -18.26 -10.18
C GLU A 133 -13.25 -17.03 -10.76
N GLN A 134 -14.42 -16.70 -10.21
CA GLN A 134 -15.15 -15.51 -10.61
C GLN A 134 -14.66 -14.31 -9.81
N ILE A 135 -14.42 -13.20 -10.52
CA ILE A 135 -14.17 -11.90 -9.91
C ILE A 135 -15.46 -11.44 -9.22
N ALA A 136 -15.31 -10.62 -8.16
CA ALA A 136 -16.44 -10.06 -7.44
C ALA A 136 -17.47 -9.38 -8.39
N ASN A 137 -18.75 -9.64 -8.15
CA ASN A 137 -19.84 -8.99 -8.88
C ASN A 137 -20.34 -7.78 -8.10
N ILE A 138 -20.17 -6.59 -8.67
CA ILE A 138 -20.53 -5.31 -8.04
C ILE A 138 -21.80 -4.68 -8.65
N ALA A 139 -22.52 -5.41 -9.51
CA ALA A 139 -23.75 -4.90 -10.12
C ALA A 139 -24.80 -4.55 -9.03
N PRO A 140 -25.53 -3.42 -9.14
CA PRO A 140 -25.64 -2.54 -10.31
C PRO A 140 -24.64 -1.38 -10.37
N LEU A 141 -23.65 -1.31 -9.47
CA LEU A 141 -22.69 -0.22 -9.43
C LEU A 141 -21.69 -0.33 -10.59
N SER A 142 -21.27 0.82 -11.12
CA SER A 142 -20.19 0.86 -12.11
C SER A 142 -18.84 0.66 -11.42
N PRO A 143 -17.93 -0.17 -11.96
CA PRO A 143 -16.56 -0.29 -11.43
C PRO A 143 -15.80 1.04 -11.42
N LEU A 144 -16.19 1.99 -12.26
CA LEU A 144 -15.55 3.28 -12.42
C LEU A 144 -16.09 4.35 -11.46
N ILE A 145 -17.06 4.00 -10.60
CA ILE A 145 -17.62 4.95 -9.64
C ILE A 145 -16.53 5.47 -8.69
N ASP A 146 -16.57 6.75 -8.34
CA ASP A 146 -15.54 7.47 -7.56
C ASP A 146 -14.16 7.65 -8.21
N LEU A 147 -13.97 7.20 -9.46
CA LEU A 147 -12.78 7.56 -10.22
C LEU A 147 -12.99 8.93 -10.88
N THR A 148 -11.92 9.71 -10.95
CA THR A 148 -11.92 10.97 -11.71
C THR A 148 -11.70 10.67 -13.19
N PHE A 149 -12.54 11.25 -14.03
CA PHE A 149 -12.38 11.18 -15.47
C PHE A 149 -11.72 12.47 -15.97
N ASP A 150 -10.50 12.33 -16.50
CA ASP A 150 -9.71 13.45 -17.01
C ASP A 150 -9.15 13.14 -18.40
N HIS A 151 -9.07 14.17 -19.25
CA HIS A 151 -8.47 14.07 -20.58
C HIS A 151 -6.97 14.43 -20.59
N ILE A 152 -6.48 15.05 -19.53
CA ILE A 152 -5.08 15.48 -19.39
C ILE A 152 -4.44 14.64 -18.30
N TYR A 153 -3.64 13.67 -18.70
CA TYR A 153 -2.87 12.83 -17.80
C TYR A 153 -1.47 12.59 -18.33
N ASN A 154 -0.55 12.32 -17.42
CA ASN A 154 0.77 11.81 -17.76
C ASN A 154 0.67 10.28 -17.83
N ASP A 155 1.08 9.71 -18.96
CA ASP A 155 1.13 8.28 -19.21
C ASP A 155 2.45 7.64 -18.73
N VAL A 156 3.46 8.45 -18.44
CA VAL A 156 4.75 7.99 -17.91
C VAL A 156 4.61 7.52 -16.47
N ALA A 157 4.98 6.25 -16.24
CA ALA A 157 5.08 5.68 -14.90
C ALA A 157 6.22 6.35 -14.10
N HIS A 158 5.95 6.66 -12.84
CA HIS A 158 6.94 7.22 -11.92
C HIS A 158 7.21 6.20 -10.82
N VAL A 159 8.47 5.87 -10.62
CA VAL A 159 8.89 4.95 -9.56
C VAL A 159 10.15 5.54 -8.91
N PRO A 160 10.30 5.45 -7.57
CA PRO A 160 11.51 5.90 -6.90
C PRO A 160 12.74 5.18 -7.48
N ARG A 161 13.76 5.97 -7.82
CA ARG A 161 15.07 5.47 -8.31
C ARG A 161 14.96 4.55 -9.55
N PRO A 162 14.38 5.01 -10.66
CA PRO A 162 14.09 4.15 -11.82
C PRO A 162 15.35 3.60 -12.50
N ASN A 163 16.50 4.27 -12.33
CA ASN A 163 17.77 3.86 -12.92
C ASN A 163 18.57 2.86 -12.04
N ALA A 164 18.05 2.51 -10.86
CA ALA A 164 18.70 1.56 -9.97
C ALA A 164 18.11 0.16 -10.17
N ALA A 165 18.95 -0.88 -10.17
CA ALA A 165 18.52 -2.27 -10.19
C ALA A 165 17.93 -2.67 -8.83
N LEU A 166 16.69 -2.24 -8.59
CA LEU A 166 15.96 -2.41 -7.33
C LEU A 166 14.55 -2.92 -7.62
N SER A 167 14.08 -3.80 -6.76
CA SER A 167 12.69 -4.26 -6.72
C SER A 167 11.96 -3.64 -5.54
N LEU A 168 10.67 -3.33 -5.74
CA LEU A 168 9.80 -2.90 -4.67
C LEU A 168 9.56 -4.05 -3.67
N HIS A 169 9.69 -3.78 -2.37
CA HIS A 169 9.48 -4.78 -1.32
C HIS A 169 8.27 -4.46 -0.45
N THR A 170 8.16 -3.23 0.05
CA THR A 170 7.03 -2.84 0.92
C THR A 170 6.72 -1.37 0.75
N LEU A 171 5.42 -1.07 0.66
CA LEU A 171 4.88 0.27 0.73
C LEU A 171 4.19 0.43 2.07
N LEU A 172 4.64 1.41 2.85
CA LEU A 172 3.95 1.81 4.07
C LEU A 172 3.23 3.10 3.80
N TRP A 173 1.95 3.06 4.09
CA TRP A 173 1.07 4.19 3.98
C TRP A 173 0.17 4.21 5.20
N THR A 174 -0.18 5.41 5.62
CA THR A 174 -1.16 5.67 6.65
C THR A 174 -1.97 6.85 6.18
N ARG A 175 -3.11 7.03 6.82
CA ARG A 175 -3.97 8.16 6.55
C ARG A 175 -4.08 9.01 7.80
N GLU A 176 -4.32 10.29 7.57
CA GLU A 176 -4.74 11.21 8.60
C GLU A 176 -6.04 10.71 9.26
N GLN A 177 -5.99 10.61 10.60
CA GLN A 177 -7.09 10.13 11.43
C GLN A 177 -8.22 11.16 11.56
N ASP A 178 -7.89 12.44 11.46
CA ASP A 178 -8.78 13.59 11.71
C ASP A 178 -9.49 14.12 10.44
N GLN A 179 -9.60 13.30 9.40
CA GLN A 179 -10.38 13.70 8.23
C GLN A 179 -11.87 13.84 8.59
N LYS A 180 -12.51 14.90 8.07
CA LYS A 180 -13.95 15.17 8.28
C LYS A 180 -14.85 13.98 7.93
N TYR A 181 -14.40 13.16 6.96
CA TYR A 181 -15.08 11.94 6.53
C TYR A 181 -14.08 10.78 6.54
N PRO A 182 -13.95 10.05 7.66
CA PRO A 182 -13.08 8.90 7.71
C PRO A 182 -13.63 7.81 6.79
N TRP A 183 -12.74 7.30 5.94
CA TRP A 183 -12.97 6.12 5.12
C TRP A 183 -13.24 4.92 6.00
N THR A 184 -14.09 4.04 5.47
CA THR A 184 -14.37 2.72 6.00
C THR A 184 -13.16 1.80 5.87
N ILE A 185 -13.16 0.70 6.64
CA ILE A 185 -12.12 -0.35 6.55
C ILE A 185 -12.00 -0.92 5.12
N TRP A 186 -13.10 -0.94 4.37
CA TRP A 186 -13.19 -1.49 3.03
C TRP A 186 -12.57 -0.57 1.98
N GLU A 187 -12.76 0.74 2.13
CA GLU A 187 -12.09 1.78 1.33
C GLU A 187 -10.59 1.83 1.60
N ALA A 188 -10.17 1.58 2.85
CA ALA A 188 -8.74 1.46 3.16
C ALA A 188 -8.12 0.20 2.50
N GLY A 189 -8.83 -0.94 2.58
CA GLY A 189 -8.41 -2.17 1.92
C GLY A 189 -8.32 -2.04 0.40
N SER A 190 -9.26 -1.31 -0.22
CA SER A 190 -9.29 -1.10 -1.67
C SER A 190 -8.07 -0.32 -2.18
N CYS A 191 -7.65 0.71 -1.44
CA CYS A 191 -6.44 1.47 -1.73
C CYS A 191 -5.21 0.56 -1.74
N GLY A 192 -5.09 -0.32 -0.74
CA GLY A 192 -4.00 -1.29 -0.65
C GLY A 192 -3.95 -2.28 -1.81
N ILE A 193 -5.10 -2.69 -2.35
CA ILE A 193 -5.17 -3.57 -3.53
C ILE A 193 -4.74 -2.79 -4.78
N SER A 194 -5.31 -1.62 -5.03
CA SER A 194 -5.00 -0.83 -6.22
C SER A 194 -3.50 -0.49 -6.31
N ILE A 195 -2.85 -0.20 -5.19
CA ILE A 195 -1.42 0.10 -5.11
C ILE A 195 -0.53 -1.11 -5.46
N LYS A 196 -0.98 -2.35 -5.24
CA LYS A 196 -0.16 -3.55 -5.47
C LYS A 196 -0.15 -4.04 -6.92
N TYR A 197 -1.18 -3.71 -7.71
CA TYR A 197 -1.44 -4.31 -9.02
C TYR A 197 -1.25 -3.37 -10.20
N THR A 198 -0.73 -2.18 -9.98
CA THR A 198 -0.31 -1.22 -11.03
C THR A 198 1.20 -1.02 -10.98
#